data_AF-A0A841JIX6-F1
#
_entry.id   AF-A0A841JIX6-F1
#
_cell.length_a   1.000
_cell.length_b   1.000
_cell.length_c   1.000
_cell.angle_alpha   90.00
_cell.angle_beta   90.00
_cell.angle_gamma   90.00
#
_symmetry.space_group_name_H-M   'P 1'
#
loop_
_entity.id
_entity.type
_entity.pdbx_description
1 polymer ?
#
loop_
_entity_poly.entity_id
_entity_poly.type
_entity_poly.pdbx_seq_one_letter_code
_entity_poly.pdbx_strand_id
1 'polypeptide(L)'
;MKGLGFGEANAPAGAADPYFPYVTLDNGSGVVKEIFDFKPKVTTDVYVSYKINSTVSWTAGIDNLFNVHPDTNVVAGSVNPRGTSSFGDSESGGPFEAVQMGFNGMRIFTKVAFHF
;
A
#
# COMPACT_ATOMS: atom_id res chain seq x y z
N MET A 1 8.34 -7.78 -1.80
CA MET A 1 9.49 -6.85 -1.73
C MET A 1 9.57 -6.34 -0.30
N LYS A 2 10.77 -6.15 0.26
CA LYS A 2 10.92 -5.61 1.61
C LYS A 2 11.48 -4.20 1.55
N GLY A 3 10.83 -3.27 2.22
CA GLY A 3 11.35 -1.94 2.53
C GLY A 3 11.96 -1.92 3.93
N LEU A 4 12.88 -0.98 4.14
CA LEU A 4 13.41 -0.66 5.46
C LEU A 4 12.85 0.69 5.89
N GLY A 5 12.54 0.84 7.16
CA GLY A 5 12.23 2.15 7.74
C GLY A 5 13.49 2.88 8.18
N PHE A 6 13.30 4.02 8.85
CA PHE A 6 14.40 4.90 9.26
C PHE A 6 15.07 4.46 10.57
N GLY A 7 14.38 3.67 11.40
CA GLY A 7 14.90 3.18 12.66
C GLY A 7 14.99 4.25 13.74
N GLU A 8 13.99 4.30 14.61
CA GLU A 8 13.90 5.28 15.71
C GLU A 8 14.37 4.75 17.07
N ALA A 9 14.68 3.45 17.16
CA ALA A 9 15.11 2.79 18.38
C ALA A 9 16.53 2.24 18.28
N ASN A 10 17.23 2.21 19.42
CA ASN A 10 18.52 1.52 19.52
C ASN A 10 18.34 0.01 19.37
N ALA A 11 19.31 -0.65 18.73
CA ALA A 11 19.32 -2.09 18.62
C ALA A 11 19.27 -2.77 20.00
N PRO A 12 18.51 -3.87 20.15
CA PRO A 12 18.50 -4.63 21.39
C PRO A 12 19.90 -5.23 21.69
N ALA A 13 20.21 -5.40 22.97
CA ALA A 13 21.49 -5.97 23.39
C ALA A 13 21.71 -7.36 22.76
N GLY A 14 22.87 -7.55 22.11
CA GLY A 14 23.20 -8.79 21.41
C GLY A 14 22.58 -8.93 20.01
N ALA A 15 22.02 -7.85 19.44
CA ALA A 15 21.60 -7.85 18.05
C ALA A 15 22.76 -8.21 17.11
N ALA A 16 22.51 -9.13 16.17
CA ALA A 16 23.50 -9.56 15.18
C ALA A 16 23.94 -8.42 14.24
N ASP A 17 23.06 -7.46 14.01
CA ASP A 17 23.35 -6.22 13.29
C ASP A 17 22.84 -5.03 14.13
N PRO A 18 23.74 -4.30 14.81
CA PRO A 18 23.37 -3.16 15.64
C PRO A 18 23.04 -1.90 14.82
N TYR A 19 23.34 -1.88 13.51
CA TYR A 19 23.07 -0.74 12.64
C TYR A 19 21.79 -0.91 11.81
N PHE A 20 21.10 -2.05 11.92
CA PHE A 20 19.80 -2.27 11.30
C PHE A 20 18.76 -1.28 11.88
N PRO A 21 17.77 -0.80 11.11
CA PRO A 21 16.73 0.07 11.65
C PRO A 21 15.79 -0.72 12.59
N TYR A 22 15.56 -0.18 13.79
CA TYR A 22 14.70 -0.79 14.79
C TYR A 22 13.63 0.19 15.27
N VAL A 23 12.50 -0.36 15.73
CA VAL A 23 11.39 0.41 16.30
C VAL A 23 10.83 -0.30 17.55
N THR A 24 10.26 0.46 18.49
CA THR A 24 9.64 -0.14 19.68
C THR A 24 8.19 -0.53 19.43
N LEU A 25 7.74 -1.61 20.08
CA LEU A 25 6.35 -2.02 20.05
C LEU A 25 5.52 -1.20 21.06
N ASP A 26 4.34 -0.78 20.64
CA ASP A 26 3.36 0.04 21.39
C ASP A 26 2.96 -0.60 22.72
N ASN A 27 3.01 -1.93 22.80
CA ASN A 27 2.68 -2.70 24.00
C ASN A 27 3.84 -2.79 25.00
N GLY A 28 4.98 -2.17 24.72
CA GLY A 28 6.19 -2.21 25.56
C GLY A 28 6.91 -3.55 25.59
N SER A 29 6.55 -4.51 24.71
CA SER A 29 7.16 -5.84 24.69
C SER A 29 8.58 -5.88 24.13
N GLY A 30 9.09 -4.75 23.64
CA GLY A 30 10.49 -4.57 23.29
C GLY A 30 10.71 -3.89 21.95
N VAL A 31 11.91 -4.07 21.43
CA VAL A 31 12.41 -3.46 20.19
C VAL A 31 12.48 -4.52 19.09
N VAL A 32 11.93 -4.22 17.92
CA VAL A 32 11.91 -5.12 16.77
C VAL A 32 12.52 -4.46 15.55
N LYS A 33 12.99 -5.28 14.60
CA LYS A 33 13.49 -4.80 13.31
C LYS A 33 12.38 -4.10 12.56
N GLU A 34 12.68 -2.93 12.02
CA GLU A 34 11.76 -2.19 11.20
C GLU A 34 11.84 -2.64 9.75
N ILE A 35 10.87 -3.44 9.35
CA ILE A 35 10.79 -4.02 8.00
C ILE A 35 9.37 -3.87 7.49
N PHE A 36 9.23 -3.23 6.34
CA PHE A 36 7.97 -3.11 5.63
C PHE A 36 7.85 -4.24 4.61
N ASP A 37 6.85 -5.11 4.77
CA ASP A 37 6.68 -6.28 3.91
C ASP A 37 5.59 -6.02 2.87
N PHE A 38 6.00 -5.82 1.62
CA PHE A 38 5.10 -5.58 0.49
C PHE A 38 4.87 -6.88 -0.28
N LYS A 39 3.62 -7.34 -0.29
CA LYS A 39 3.21 -8.55 -0.99
C LYS A 39 2.79 -8.21 -2.41
N PRO A 40 3.06 -9.11 -3.38
CA PRO A 40 2.52 -8.93 -4.72
C PRO A 40 0.98 -8.85 -4.66
N LYS A 41 0.42 -7.92 -5.43
CA LYS A 41 -1.02 -7.69 -5.54
C LYS A 41 -1.45 -7.94 -6.99
N VAL A 42 -2.65 -8.49 -7.15
CA VAL A 42 -3.30 -8.69 -8.44
C VAL A 42 -4.65 -8.00 -8.40
N THR A 43 -4.87 -7.08 -9.33
CA THR A 43 -6.18 -6.46 -9.56
C THR A 43 -6.89 -7.16 -10.70
N THR A 44 -8.22 -7.11 -10.71
CA THR A 44 -9.05 -7.68 -11.77
C THR A 44 -9.97 -6.60 -12.31
N ASP A 45 -9.86 -6.35 -13.61
CA ASP A 45 -10.64 -5.34 -14.31
C ASP A 45 -11.58 -6.03 -15.29
N VAL A 46 -12.85 -5.62 -15.30
CA VAL A 46 -13.89 -6.22 -16.13
C VAL A 46 -14.66 -5.12 -16.82
N TYR A 47 -14.82 -5.22 -18.14
CA TYR A 47 -15.65 -4.31 -18.91
C TYR A 47 -16.41 -5.02 -20.01
N VAL A 48 -17.55 -4.46 -20.36
CA VAL A 48 -18.38 -4.87 -21.49
C VAL A 48 -18.58 -3.66 -22.40
N SER A 49 -18.37 -3.87 -23.70
CA SER A 49 -18.65 -2.88 -24.73
C SER A 49 -19.75 -3.40 -25.64
N TYR A 50 -20.80 -2.62 -25.81
CA TYR A 50 -21.93 -2.91 -26.67
C TYR A 50 -22.06 -1.85 -27.76
N LYS A 51 -22.05 -2.29 -29.02
CA LYS A 51 -22.32 -1.43 -30.17
C LYS A 51 -23.82 -1.29 -30.32
N ILE A 52 -24.37 -0.14 -29.94
CA ILE A 52 -25.80 0.13 -30.00
C ILE A 52 -26.26 0.24 -31.45
N ASN A 53 -25.51 0.97 -32.28
CA ASN A 53 -25.76 1.10 -33.72
C ASN A 53 -24.44 1.45 -34.45
N SER A 54 -24.49 1.82 -35.74
CA SER A 54 -23.30 2.19 -36.52
C SER A 54 -22.57 3.43 -36.00
N THR A 55 -23.27 4.32 -35.29
CA THR A 55 -22.77 5.63 -34.87
C THR A 55 -22.56 5.74 -33.35
N VAL A 56 -22.98 4.75 -32.55
CA VAL A 56 -22.94 4.80 -31.09
C VAL A 56 -22.47 3.47 -30.51
N SER A 57 -21.47 3.55 -29.64
CA SER A 57 -21.01 2.46 -28.79
C SER A 57 -21.05 2.85 -27.32
N TRP A 58 -21.59 1.97 -26.49
CA TRP A 58 -21.61 2.10 -25.04
C TRP A 58 -20.65 1.10 -24.40
N THR A 59 -19.98 1.48 -23.32
CA THR A 59 -19.09 0.63 -22.55
C THR A 59 -19.35 0.86 -21.08
N ALA A 60 -19.43 -0.21 -20.30
CA ALA A 60 -19.49 -0.17 -18.85
C ALA A 60 -18.42 -1.09 -18.29
N GLY A 61 -17.78 -0.70 -17.21
CA GLY A 61 -16.73 -1.50 -16.60
C GLY A 61 -16.47 -1.15 -15.15
N ILE A 62 -15.66 -2.00 -14.53
CA ILE A 62 -15.22 -1.91 -13.15
C ILE A 62 -13.73 -2.24 -13.16
N ASP A 63 -12.92 -1.29 -12.74
CA ASP A 63 -11.51 -1.51 -12.44
C ASP A 63 -11.37 -1.92 -10.97
N ASN A 64 -10.41 -2.78 -10.69
CA ASN A 64 -10.12 -3.30 -9.35
C ASN A 64 -11.39 -3.85 -8.66
N LEU A 65 -12.04 -4.83 -9.30
CA LEU A 65 -13.32 -5.42 -8.88
C LEU A 65 -13.34 -5.88 -7.41
N PHE A 66 -12.20 -6.38 -6.91
CA PHE A 66 -12.05 -6.87 -5.54
C PHE A 66 -11.54 -5.81 -4.56
N ASN A 67 -11.41 -4.56 -5.00
CA ASN A 67 -10.98 -3.44 -4.18
C ASN A 67 -9.65 -3.71 -3.44
N VAL A 68 -8.67 -4.25 -4.17
CA VAL A 68 -7.33 -4.59 -3.64
C VAL A 68 -6.55 -3.31 -3.41
N HIS A 69 -6.02 -3.16 -2.20
CA HIS A 69 -5.24 -2.00 -1.79
C HIS A 69 -3.75 -2.35 -1.58
N PRO A 70 -2.86 -1.34 -1.63
CA PRO A 70 -1.47 -1.44 -1.18
C PRO A 70 -1.36 -2.02 0.23
N ASP A 71 -0.23 -2.67 0.51
CA ASP A 71 0.13 -2.98 1.89
C ASP A 71 0.58 -1.70 2.60
N THR A 72 0.24 -1.57 3.86
CA THR A 72 0.72 -0.45 4.68
C THR A 72 2.19 -0.63 5.02
N ASN A 73 2.99 0.43 4.99
CA ASN A 73 4.40 0.38 5.40
C ASN A 73 4.55 0.55 6.93
N VAL A 74 3.89 -0.32 7.70
CA VAL A 74 3.96 -0.26 9.16
C VAL A 74 4.38 -1.60 9.73
N VAL A 75 5.15 -1.55 10.81
CA VAL A 75 5.42 -2.70 11.65
C VAL A 75 4.21 -2.91 12.55
N ALA A 76 3.60 -4.10 12.47
CA ALA A 76 2.46 -4.43 13.29
C ALA A 76 2.77 -4.28 14.79
N GLY A 77 1.99 -3.43 15.46
CA GLY A 77 2.18 -3.12 16.87
C GLY A 77 3.20 -2.03 17.16
N SER A 78 3.64 -1.24 16.16
CA SER A 78 4.44 -0.02 16.32
C SER A 78 3.83 1.12 15.50
N VAL A 79 2.61 1.55 15.89
CA VAL A 79 1.80 2.53 15.14
C VAL A 79 1.36 3.71 16.01
N ASN A 80 1.81 3.78 17.27
CA ASN A 80 1.42 4.84 18.18
C ASN A 80 2.18 6.15 17.86
N PRO A 81 1.50 7.21 17.38
CA PRO A 81 2.15 8.46 16.96
C PRO A 81 2.71 9.29 18.13
N ARG A 82 2.56 8.83 19.37
CA ARG A 82 3.09 9.50 20.59
C ARG A 82 4.40 8.90 21.10
N GLY A 83 4.89 7.82 20.48
CA GLY A 83 6.16 7.15 20.81
C GLY A 83 7.02 6.98 19.56
N THR A 84 8.02 6.08 19.62
CA THR A 84 8.69 5.65 18.39
C THR A 84 7.69 4.88 17.54
N SER A 85 7.53 5.25 16.28
CA SER A 85 6.42 4.79 15.47
C SER A 85 6.88 4.52 14.05
N SER A 86 6.69 3.29 13.59
CA SER A 86 6.90 2.97 12.19
C SER A 86 5.86 3.64 11.26
N PHE A 87 4.74 4.11 11.83
CA PHE A 87 3.79 4.95 11.11
C PHE A 87 4.37 6.35 10.91
N GLY A 88 4.58 6.73 9.65
CA GLY A 88 5.23 7.99 9.26
C GLY A 88 6.61 7.79 8.66
N ASP A 89 7.21 6.62 8.83
CA ASP A 89 8.55 6.29 8.35
C ASP A 89 8.57 5.85 6.87
N SER A 90 7.52 6.18 6.09
CA SER A 90 7.64 6.12 4.63
C SER A 90 8.37 7.34 4.09
N GLU A 91 8.92 7.21 2.88
CA GLU A 91 9.41 8.36 2.09
C GLU A 91 8.33 9.45 1.91
N SER A 92 7.04 9.09 1.95
CA SER A 92 5.92 10.02 1.82
C SER A 92 5.40 10.60 3.15
N GLY A 93 5.92 10.15 4.30
CA GLY A 93 5.46 10.56 5.62
C GLY A 93 4.12 9.95 6.06
N GLY A 94 3.57 9.02 5.28
CA GLY A 94 2.29 8.34 5.55
C GLY A 94 2.41 6.83 5.72
N PRO A 95 1.29 6.10 5.80
CA PRO A 95 1.26 4.63 5.90
C PRO A 95 1.40 3.91 4.55
N PHE A 96 1.74 4.64 3.48
CA PHE A 96 1.94 4.07 2.15
C PHE A 96 3.27 4.54 1.58
N GLU A 97 3.89 3.66 0.81
CA GLU A 97 5.18 3.93 0.18
C GLU A 97 5.06 4.38 -1.28
N ALA A 98 6.02 5.18 -1.75
CA ALA A 98 6.07 5.68 -3.12
C ALA A 98 6.21 4.54 -4.16
N VAL A 99 6.87 3.45 -3.78
CA VAL A 99 6.95 2.23 -4.60
C VAL A 99 5.62 1.50 -4.76
N GLN A 100 4.59 1.87 -3.98
CA GLN A 100 3.23 1.34 -4.09
C GLN A 100 2.25 2.34 -4.73
N MET A 101 2.76 3.37 -5.43
CA MET A 101 1.91 4.31 -6.16
C MET A 101 1.28 3.65 -7.39
N GLY A 102 0.07 4.07 -7.76
CA GLY A 102 -0.65 3.59 -8.94
C GLY A 102 -1.79 2.60 -8.67
N PHE A 103 -2.01 2.20 -7.41
CA PHE A 103 -3.21 1.44 -7.02
C PHE A 103 -4.33 2.41 -6.65
N ASN A 104 -5.29 2.60 -7.57
CA ASN A 104 -6.59 3.14 -7.20
C ASN A 104 -7.45 2.03 -6.59
N GLY A 105 -8.34 2.42 -5.65
CA GLY A 105 -9.41 1.54 -5.20
C GLY A 105 -10.38 1.18 -6.33
N MET A 106 -11.42 0.42 -6.00
CA MET A 106 -12.43 0.01 -6.98
C MET A 106 -13.05 1.23 -7.69
N ARG A 107 -13.02 1.22 -9.02
CA ARG A 107 -13.56 2.31 -9.84
C ARG A 107 -14.57 1.76 -10.85
N ILE A 108 -15.82 2.19 -10.71
CA ILE A 108 -16.86 1.90 -11.69
C ILE A 108 -16.87 3.00 -12.74
N PHE A 109 -16.92 2.64 -14.02
CA PHE A 109 -16.95 3.59 -15.12
C PHE A 109 -17.97 3.21 -16.19
N THR A 110 -18.40 4.23 -16.93
CA THR A 110 -19.25 4.11 -18.12
C THR A 110 -18.75 5.09 -19.17
N LYS A 111 -18.78 4.67 -20.44
CA LYS A 111 -18.34 5.46 -21.58
C LYS A 111 -19.33 5.33 -22.71
N VAL A 112 -19.71 6.46 -23.31
CA VAL A 112 -20.45 6.53 -24.56
C VAL A 112 -19.54 7.15 -25.61
N ALA A 113 -19.40 6.52 -26.76
CA ALA A 113 -18.62 7.05 -27.88
C ALA A 113 -19.48 7.15 -29.14
N PHE A 114 -19.37 8.28 -29.82
CA PHE A 114 -20.02 8.60 -31.08
C PHE A 114 -19.02 8.44 -32.22
N HIS A 115 -19.44 7.73 -33.28
CA HIS A 115 -18.67 7.49 -34.50
C HIS A 115 -19.42 8.21 -35.63
N PHE A 116 -18.77 9.18 -36.25
CA PHE A 116 -19.32 10.02 -37.32
C PHE A 116 -18.72 9.62 -38.68
#